data_AF-A0A803PTY6-F1
#
_entry.id   AF-A0A803PTY6-F1
#
_cell.length_a   1.000
_cell.length_b   1.000
_cell.length_c   1.000
_cell.angle_alpha   90.00
_cell.angle_beta   90.00
_cell.angle_gamma   90.00
#
_symmetry.space_group_name_H-M   'P 1'
#
loop_
_entity.id
_entity.type
_entity.pdbx_description
1 polymer ?
#
loop_
_entity_poly.entity_id
_entity_poly.type
_entity_poly.pdbx_seq_one_letter_code
_entity_poly.pdbx_strand_id
1 'polypeptide(L)'
;MESQSHSPPLPSPPVKTYELTASSISYTKSTTGTITSLPPLDLIFKSCTKTPPTHILRDISFTATHSEILAVVGPSGAGKSTLLDILAARTSPTKGTLFLNSSPLNPSSFRKLSCYVPQHDACLPLLTVSETFAFAARLLFPKTTDVNDIISSILTDLKLSHLADVLLGHGLSGGERRRVSIGLSLLHDPAVLILDEPTSGLDSTSAFNVMQILKSICVSRYRTVVLSIHQPSFKILSSIDKILLLSKGSVVHHGTLSSLQSFLLSNGYFISQESMPKYWLFMHFFSMYKYALDALLINEYGCLVSTCLMWYEEDKKECMVTGADVLQQRGLDERQRRVSRSKK
;
A
#
# COMPACT_ATOMS: atom_id res chain seq x y z
N MET A 1 -54.42 31.21 3.73
CA MET A 1 -53.18 30.80 4.43
C MET A 1 -53.30 29.32 4.73
N GLU A 2 -52.99 28.47 3.75
CA GLU A 2 -52.87 27.03 3.96
C GLU A 2 -51.42 26.70 4.25
N SER A 3 -51.14 26.28 5.48
CA SER A 3 -49.83 25.83 5.93
C SER A 3 -49.58 24.41 5.43
N GLN A 4 -48.67 24.25 4.46
CA GLN A 4 -48.18 22.95 4.01
C GLN A 4 -47.34 22.30 5.12
N SER A 5 -47.83 21.17 5.63
CA SER A 5 -47.10 20.29 6.55
C SER A 5 -46.13 19.42 5.75
N HIS A 6 -44.85 19.77 5.73
CA HIS A 6 -43.80 18.88 5.24
C HIS A 6 -43.56 17.75 6.25
N SER A 7 -43.84 16.51 5.84
CA SER A 7 -43.45 15.31 6.56
C SER A 7 -41.92 15.23 6.67
N PRO A 8 -41.36 14.79 7.82
CA PRO A 8 -39.92 14.63 7.97
C PRO A 8 -39.39 13.56 7.00
N PRO A 9 -38.17 13.74 6.45
CA PRO A 9 -37.57 12.75 5.57
C PRO A 9 -37.39 11.42 6.30
N LEU A 10 -37.73 10.31 5.65
CA LEU A 10 -37.49 8.97 6.18
C LEU A 10 -36.00 8.81 6.55
N PRO A 11 -35.68 8.13 7.67
CA PRO A 11 -34.30 7.81 8.00
C PRO A 11 -33.70 6.95 6.89
N SER A 12 -32.51 7.34 6.43
CA SER A 12 -31.73 6.56 5.47
C SER A 12 -31.48 5.14 6.02
N PRO A 13 -31.48 4.11 5.15
CA PRO A 13 -31.20 2.75 5.60
C PRO A 13 -29.83 2.68 6.27
N PRO A 14 -29.66 1.85 7.32
CA PRO A 14 -28.39 1.75 8.04
C PRO A 14 -27.28 1.30 7.07
N VAL A 15 -26.22 2.10 6.99
CA VAL A 15 -25.06 1.80 6.15
C VAL A 15 -24.40 0.52 6.67
N LYS A 16 -24.35 -0.52 5.84
CA LYS A 16 -23.70 -1.78 6.19
C LYS A 16 -22.20 -1.59 6.20
N THR A 17 -21.60 -1.67 7.38
CA THR A 17 -20.16 -1.64 7.57
C THR A 17 -19.60 -3.05 7.73
N TYR A 18 -18.33 -3.22 7.37
CA TYR A 18 -17.65 -4.51 7.37
C TYR A 18 -16.30 -4.40 8.08
N GLU A 19 -16.06 -5.29 9.02
CA GLU A 19 -14.80 -5.44 9.74
C GLU A 19 -14.22 -6.81 9.42
N LEU A 20 -12.96 -6.84 8.97
CA LEU A 20 -12.23 -8.05 8.65
C LEU A 20 -11.19 -8.33 9.73
N THR A 21 -11.36 -9.41 10.48
CA THR A 21 -10.46 -9.79 11.57
C THR A 21 -9.74 -11.09 11.24
N ALA A 22 -8.42 -11.07 11.33
CA ALA A 22 -7.55 -12.22 11.19
C ALA A 22 -7.10 -12.68 12.58
N SER A 23 -7.27 -13.97 12.87
CA SER A 23 -6.88 -14.58 14.15
C SER A 23 -5.89 -15.72 13.91
N SER A 24 -4.70 -15.58 14.47
CA SER A 24 -3.64 -16.60 14.48
C SER A 24 -3.33 -17.22 13.11
N ILE A 25 -3.32 -16.39 12.07
CA ILE A 25 -3.11 -16.84 10.69
C ILE A 25 -1.68 -17.34 10.52
N SER A 26 -1.55 -18.62 10.15
CA SER A 26 -0.28 -19.23 9.79
C SER A 26 -0.40 -19.94 8.44
N TYR A 27 0.66 -19.84 7.64
CA TYR A 27 0.70 -20.46 6.32
C TYR A 27 2.05 -21.13 6.06
N THR A 28 2.01 -22.41 5.73
CA THR A 28 3.17 -23.21 5.34
C THR A 28 3.04 -23.62 3.88
N LYS A 29 4.08 -23.36 3.08
CA LYS A 29 4.14 -23.90 1.72
C LYS A 29 4.76 -25.29 1.78
N SER A 30 3.97 -26.32 1.46
CA SER A 30 4.51 -27.66 1.27
C SER A 30 5.40 -27.64 0.03
N THR A 31 6.69 -27.92 0.21
CA THR A 31 7.63 -27.98 -0.90
C THR A 31 7.58 -29.39 -1.48
N THR A 32 6.57 -29.69 -2.31
CA THR A 32 6.64 -30.88 -3.17
C THR A 32 7.70 -30.61 -4.23
N GLY A 33 8.90 -31.18 -4.06
CA GLY A 33 9.96 -31.11 -5.05
C GLY A 33 9.49 -31.72 -6.37
N THR A 34 9.35 -30.89 -7.39
CA THR A 34 9.23 -31.34 -8.78
C THR A 34 10.58 -31.92 -9.19
N ILE A 35 10.73 -33.25 -9.12
CA ILE A 35 11.84 -33.96 -9.75
C ILE A 35 11.52 -34.01 -11.24
N THR A 36 11.98 -33.01 -12.00
CA THR A 36 12.02 -33.09 -13.46
C THR A 36 13.29 -33.83 -13.89
N SER A 37 13.10 -35.10 -14.24
CA SER A 37 13.90 -35.93 -15.16
C SER A 37 15.43 -35.80 -15.13
N LEU A 38 16.11 -36.84 -14.61
CA LEU A 38 17.46 -37.22 -15.02
C LEU A 38 17.46 -38.70 -15.47
N PRO A 39 18.26 -39.09 -16.48
CA PRO A 39 18.40 -40.47 -16.95
C PRO A 39 19.31 -41.30 -16.00
N PRO A 40 19.48 -42.62 -16.23
CA PRO A 40 19.62 -43.59 -15.15
C PRO A 40 21.07 -43.84 -14.70
N LEU A 41 21.16 -44.44 -13.52
CA LEU A 41 22.34 -45.04 -12.85
C LEU A 41 23.15 -44.09 -11.96
N ASP A 42 22.63 -43.82 -10.77
CA ASP A 42 23.42 -44.03 -9.55
C ASP A 42 22.50 -44.25 -8.34
N LEU A 43 22.40 -45.51 -7.94
CA LEU A 43 21.63 -46.00 -6.81
C LEU A 43 22.54 -46.00 -5.57
N ILE A 44 22.62 -44.88 -4.85
CA ILE A 44 23.11 -44.87 -3.47
C ILE A 44 22.21 -43.95 -2.63
N PHE A 45 21.26 -44.59 -1.93
CA PHE A 45 20.51 -44.13 -0.75
C PHE A 45 20.64 -42.63 -0.39
N LYS A 46 19.98 -41.75 -1.16
CA LYS A 46 19.71 -40.39 -0.67
C LYS A 46 18.48 -40.46 0.21
N SER A 47 18.69 -40.46 1.52
CA SER A 47 17.62 -40.32 2.51
C SER A 47 16.71 -39.16 2.10
N CYS A 48 15.44 -39.44 1.80
CA CYS A 48 14.41 -38.42 1.61
C CYS A 48 14.14 -37.75 2.95
N THR A 49 15.03 -36.86 3.39
CA THR A 49 14.73 -35.93 4.46
C THR A 49 13.62 -35.02 3.93
N LYS A 50 12.37 -35.21 4.40
CA LYS A 50 11.29 -34.25 4.20
C LYS A 50 11.85 -32.89 4.62
N THR A 51 12.06 -31.99 3.66
CA THR A 51 12.47 -30.63 3.97
C THR A 51 11.40 -30.04 4.89
N PRO A 52 11.78 -29.41 6.01
CA PRO A 52 10.79 -28.86 6.93
C PRO A 52 9.93 -27.84 6.17
N PRO A 53 8.60 -27.82 6.41
CA PRO A 53 7.71 -26.92 5.71
C PRO A 53 8.17 -25.48 5.90
N THR A 54 8.28 -24.73 4.80
CA THR A 54 8.69 -23.33 4.85
C THR A 54 7.51 -22.50 5.36
N HIS A 55 7.60 -22.06 6.61
CA HIS A 55 6.64 -21.16 7.22
C HIS A 55 6.76 -19.78 6.59
N ILE A 56 5.76 -19.40 5.80
CA ILE A 56 5.68 -18.07 5.16
C ILE A 56 5.02 -17.08 6.11
N LEU A 57 3.96 -17.48 6.82
CA LEU A 57 3.28 -16.67 7.82
C LEU A 57 3.21 -17.42 9.16
N ARG A 58 3.39 -16.68 10.25
CA ARG A 58 3.50 -17.20 11.61
C ARG A 58 2.61 -16.38 12.54
N ASP A 59 1.48 -16.97 12.94
CA ASP A 59 0.59 -16.46 13.98
C ASP A 59 0.24 -14.96 13.85
N ILE A 60 -0.26 -14.58 12.67
CA ILE A 60 -0.62 -13.19 12.37
C ILE A 60 -2.04 -12.92 12.84
N SER A 61 -2.20 -11.93 13.72
CA SER A 61 -3.51 -11.46 14.20
C SER A 61 -3.63 -9.94 14.06
N PHE A 62 -4.73 -9.46 13.46
CA PHE A 62 -5.05 -8.04 13.34
C PHE A 62 -6.51 -7.84 12.89
N THR A 63 -6.95 -6.59 12.92
CA THR A 63 -8.30 -6.20 12.51
C THR A 63 -8.24 -5.02 11.55
N ALA A 64 -8.94 -5.15 10.42
CA ALA A 64 -9.17 -4.09 9.45
C ALA A 64 -10.61 -3.60 9.57
N THR A 65 -10.78 -2.32 9.90
CA THR A 65 -12.07 -1.68 10.13
C THR A 65 -12.52 -0.88 8.90
N HIS A 66 -13.83 -0.67 8.80
CA HIS A 66 -14.42 0.16 7.75
C HIS A 66 -13.95 1.61 7.83
N SER A 67 -13.99 2.32 6.69
CA SER A 67 -13.56 3.73 6.59
C SER A 67 -12.08 3.98 6.95
N GLU A 68 -11.30 2.91 7.09
CA GLU A 68 -9.87 2.96 7.35
C GLU A 68 -9.08 2.21 6.27
N ILE A 69 -7.88 2.72 6.01
CA ILE A 69 -6.85 2.07 5.20
C ILE A 69 -5.86 1.39 6.13
N LEU A 70 -5.80 0.05 6.04
CA LEU A 70 -4.75 -0.76 6.63
C LEU A 70 -3.65 -1.03 5.61
N ALA A 71 -2.45 -0.52 5.86
CA ALA A 71 -1.28 -0.79 5.03
C ALA A 71 -0.43 -1.93 5.61
N VAL A 72 -0.27 -2.99 4.84
CA VAL A 72 0.66 -4.09 5.10
C VAL A 72 2.03 -3.74 4.54
N VAL A 73 2.99 -3.50 5.42
CA VAL A 73 4.32 -3.03 5.07
C VAL A 73 5.35 -4.08 5.48
N GLY A 74 6.37 -4.27 4.67
CA GLY A 74 7.50 -5.13 5.02
C GLY A 74 8.43 -5.35 3.83
N PRO A 75 9.65 -5.85 4.08
CA PRO A 75 10.61 -6.14 3.02
C PRO A 75 10.07 -7.20 2.05
N SER A 76 10.69 -7.29 0.86
CA SER A 76 10.47 -8.41 -0.05
C SER A 76 10.65 -9.75 0.66
N GLY A 77 9.73 -10.68 0.40
CA GLY A 77 9.72 -12.00 1.07
C GLY A 77 9.15 -12.02 2.49
N ALA A 78 8.64 -10.90 3.02
CA ALA A 78 8.00 -10.88 4.34
C ALA A 78 6.65 -11.61 4.42
N GLY A 79 6.06 -12.01 3.29
CA GLY A 79 4.76 -12.70 3.22
C GLY A 79 3.56 -11.79 2.92
N LYS A 80 3.77 -10.53 2.51
CA LYS A 80 2.70 -9.54 2.23
C LYS A 80 1.63 -10.05 1.24
N SER A 81 2.03 -10.41 0.02
CA SER A 81 1.10 -10.91 -1.01
C SER A 81 0.41 -12.19 -0.57
N THR A 82 1.11 -13.10 0.11
CA THR A 82 0.51 -14.31 0.68
C THR A 82 -0.54 -14.00 1.74
N LEU A 83 -0.31 -12.99 2.58
CA LEU A 83 -1.29 -12.52 3.55
C LEU A 83 -2.51 -11.94 2.82
N LEU A 84 -2.31 -11.09 1.81
CA LEU A 84 -3.41 -10.52 1.03
C LEU A 84 -4.24 -11.60 0.30
N ASP A 85 -3.60 -12.63 -0.26
CA ASP A 85 -4.29 -13.76 -0.90
C ASP A 85 -5.16 -14.54 0.10
N ILE A 86 -4.70 -14.69 1.35
CA ILE A 86 -5.49 -15.31 2.42
C ILE A 86 -6.68 -14.41 2.78
N LEU A 87 -6.44 -13.10 2.96
CA LEU A 87 -7.51 -12.14 3.28
C LEU A 87 -8.57 -12.07 2.16
N ALA A 88 -8.17 -12.21 0.91
CA ALA A 88 -9.07 -12.27 -0.25
C ALA A 88 -9.79 -13.62 -0.40
N ALA A 89 -9.60 -14.54 0.54
CA ALA A 89 -10.10 -15.92 0.50
C ALA A 89 -9.72 -16.66 -0.80
N ARG A 90 -8.59 -16.30 -1.42
CA ARG A 90 -8.01 -16.97 -2.60
C ARG A 90 -7.21 -18.21 -2.18
N THR A 91 -6.56 -18.13 -1.03
CA THR A 91 -5.80 -19.21 -0.40
C THR A 91 -6.31 -19.47 1.01
N SER A 92 -6.48 -20.74 1.41
CA SER A 92 -6.82 -21.08 2.79
C SER A 92 -5.59 -21.06 3.70
N PRO A 93 -5.67 -20.47 4.91
CA PRO A 93 -4.57 -20.55 5.87
C PRO A 93 -4.38 -22.00 6.35
N THR A 94 -3.15 -22.35 6.77
CA THR A 94 -2.86 -23.66 7.36
C THR A 94 -3.39 -23.73 8.80
N LYS A 95 -3.32 -22.62 9.53
CA LYS A 95 -3.92 -22.44 10.87
C LYS A 95 -4.49 -21.03 10.98
N GLY A 96 -5.45 -20.88 11.89
CA GLY A 96 -6.12 -19.61 12.16
C GLY A 96 -7.42 -19.44 11.37
N THR A 97 -8.18 -18.43 11.74
CA THR A 97 -9.52 -18.17 11.21
C THR A 97 -9.68 -16.70 10.82
N LEU A 98 -10.40 -16.47 9.72
CA LEU A 98 -10.83 -15.15 9.31
C LEU A 98 -12.27 -14.93 9.77
N PHE A 99 -12.55 -13.72 10.25
CA PHE A 99 -13.87 -13.30 10.69
C PHE A 99 -14.31 -12.06 9.91
N LEU A 100 -15.60 -12.02 9.55
CA LEU A 100 -16.28 -10.85 9.01
C LEU A 100 -17.35 -10.42 10.01
N ASN A 101 -17.26 -9.20 10.56
CA ASN A 101 -18.16 -8.69 11.61
C ASN A 101 -18.32 -9.70 12.77
N SER A 102 -17.22 -10.23 13.29
CA SER A 102 -17.16 -11.26 14.34
C SER A 102 -17.73 -12.65 13.99
N SER A 103 -18.21 -12.87 12.77
CA SER A 103 -18.69 -14.17 12.29
C SER A 103 -17.62 -14.89 11.45
N PRO A 104 -17.46 -16.23 11.53
CA PRO A 104 -16.50 -16.96 10.70
C PRO A 104 -16.75 -16.70 9.21
N LEU A 105 -15.69 -16.32 8.50
CA LEU A 105 -15.77 -15.93 7.10
C LEU A 105 -16.05 -17.16 6.21
N ASN A 106 -17.14 -17.11 5.44
CA ASN A 106 -17.40 -18.07 4.37
C ASN A 106 -16.72 -17.60 3.07
N PRO A 107 -15.75 -18.36 2.51
CA PRO A 107 -15.01 -17.93 1.32
C PRO A 107 -15.88 -17.59 0.11
N SER A 108 -16.94 -18.37 -0.15
CA SER A 108 -17.79 -18.21 -1.34
C SER A 108 -18.64 -16.94 -1.27
N SER A 109 -19.20 -16.64 -0.09
CA SER A 109 -19.96 -15.41 0.13
C SER A 109 -19.05 -14.19 0.18
N PHE A 110 -17.87 -14.32 0.83
CA PHE A 110 -16.93 -13.23 0.97
C PHE A 110 -16.35 -12.77 -0.38
N ARG A 111 -16.00 -13.69 -1.29
CA ARG A 111 -15.52 -13.32 -2.63
C ARG A 111 -16.50 -12.49 -3.45
N LYS A 112 -17.80 -12.54 -3.14
CA LYS A 112 -18.83 -11.68 -3.76
C LYS A 112 -18.90 -10.30 -3.13
N LEU A 113 -18.46 -10.17 -1.87
CA LEU A 113 -18.45 -8.94 -1.09
C LEU A 113 -17.10 -8.20 -1.16
N SER A 114 -16.01 -8.92 -1.48
CA SER A 114 -14.65 -8.40 -1.51
C SER A 114 -14.10 -8.36 -2.93
N CYS A 115 -13.21 -7.41 -3.22
CA CYS A 115 -12.45 -7.39 -4.45
C CYS A 115 -10.94 -7.42 -4.19
N TYR A 116 -10.20 -8.18 -5.02
CA TYR A 116 -8.75 -8.25 -5.01
C TYR A 116 -8.17 -7.60 -6.27
N VAL A 117 -7.39 -6.54 -6.08
CA VAL A 117 -6.68 -5.83 -7.15
C VAL A 117 -5.23 -6.34 -7.18
N PRO A 118 -4.81 -7.09 -8.22
CA PRO A 118 -3.45 -7.59 -8.33
C PRO A 118 -2.44 -6.46 -8.59
N GLN A 119 -1.15 -6.76 -8.44
CA GLN A 119 -0.07 -5.82 -8.73
C GLN A 119 0.00 -5.42 -10.21
N HIS A 120 -0.25 -6.35 -11.13
CA HIS A 120 -0.24 -6.10 -12.57
C HIS A 120 -1.63 -5.79 -13.10
N ASP A 121 -1.74 -4.71 -13.86
CA ASP A 121 -2.98 -4.32 -14.51
C ASP A 121 -3.20 -5.13 -15.78
N ALA A 122 -4.31 -5.87 -15.85
CA ALA A 122 -4.78 -6.49 -17.08
C ALA A 122 -5.67 -5.48 -17.82
N CYS A 123 -5.34 -5.16 -19.07
CA CYS A 123 -6.12 -4.22 -19.89
C CYS A 123 -6.35 -4.77 -21.30
N LEU A 124 -7.46 -4.35 -21.91
CA LEU A 124 -7.80 -4.63 -23.31
C LEU A 124 -7.32 -3.43 -24.15
N PRO A 125 -6.15 -3.51 -24.81
CA PRO A 125 -5.46 -2.33 -25.33
C PRO A 125 -6.22 -1.61 -26.46
N LEU A 126 -7.13 -2.31 -27.13
CA LEU A 126 -7.90 -1.81 -28.26
C LEU A 126 -9.21 -1.12 -27.86
N LEU A 127 -9.57 -1.14 -26.58
CA LEU A 127 -10.78 -0.50 -26.08
C LEU A 127 -10.47 0.85 -25.44
N THR A 128 -11.43 1.76 -25.51
CA THR A 128 -11.40 2.98 -24.71
C THR A 128 -11.65 2.67 -23.23
N VAL A 129 -11.38 3.66 -22.36
CA VAL A 129 -11.73 3.56 -20.94
C VAL A 129 -13.24 3.28 -20.79
N SER A 130 -14.08 4.10 -21.40
CA SER A 130 -15.55 3.95 -21.33
C SER A 130 -16.03 2.60 -21.85
N GLU A 131 -15.51 2.15 -23.00
CA GLU A 131 -15.84 0.83 -23.57
C GLU A 131 -15.45 -0.31 -22.64
N THR A 132 -14.29 -0.21 -21.98
CA THR A 132 -13.82 -1.23 -21.04
C THR A 132 -14.71 -1.33 -19.81
N PHE A 133 -15.10 -0.18 -19.24
CA PHE A 133 -16.05 -0.14 -18.12
C PHE A 133 -17.42 -0.66 -18.54
N ALA A 134 -17.94 -0.27 -19.71
CA ALA A 134 -19.21 -0.74 -20.23
C ALA A 134 -19.18 -2.26 -20.50
N PHE A 135 -18.08 -2.77 -21.06
CA PHE A 135 -17.89 -4.21 -21.29
C PHE A 135 -17.93 -4.99 -19.98
N ALA A 136 -17.15 -4.57 -18.97
CA ALA A 136 -17.15 -5.24 -17.68
C ALA A 136 -18.48 -5.10 -16.94
N ALA A 137 -19.12 -3.94 -16.98
CA ALA A 137 -20.43 -3.73 -16.37
C ALA A 137 -21.49 -4.66 -16.97
N ARG A 138 -21.52 -4.83 -18.30
CA ARG A 138 -22.44 -5.76 -18.98
C ARG A 138 -22.25 -7.23 -18.61
N LEU A 139 -21.05 -7.61 -18.13
CA LEU A 139 -20.78 -8.96 -17.64
C LEU A 139 -21.21 -9.13 -16.17
N LEU A 140 -21.21 -8.05 -15.40
CA LEU A 140 -21.55 -8.06 -13.97
C LEU A 140 -23.05 -7.90 -13.73
N PHE A 141 -23.73 -7.11 -14.56
CA PHE A 141 -25.13 -6.72 -14.35
C PHE A 141 -26.08 -7.39 -15.35
N PRO A 142 -27.33 -7.68 -14.95
CA PRO A 142 -28.38 -8.08 -15.89
C PRO A 142 -28.62 -7.00 -16.96
N LYS A 143 -28.98 -7.42 -18.18
CA LYS A 143 -29.20 -6.55 -19.35
C LYS A 143 -30.23 -5.42 -19.14
N THR A 144 -31.09 -5.54 -18.13
CA THR A 144 -32.12 -4.56 -17.78
C THR A 144 -31.60 -3.37 -16.97
N THR A 145 -30.35 -3.43 -16.50
CA THR A 145 -29.75 -2.40 -15.64
C THR A 145 -29.13 -1.31 -16.50
N ASP A 146 -29.48 -0.05 -16.25
CA ASP A 146 -28.74 1.07 -16.84
C ASP A 146 -27.40 1.22 -16.11
N VAL A 147 -26.33 0.88 -16.82
CA VAL A 147 -24.96 0.89 -16.27
C VAL A 147 -24.26 2.24 -16.45
N ASN A 148 -24.83 3.15 -17.25
CA ASN A 148 -24.14 4.40 -17.61
C ASN A 148 -23.94 5.32 -16.40
N ASP A 149 -24.93 5.40 -15.51
CA ASP A 149 -24.85 6.18 -14.27
C ASP A 149 -23.81 5.62 -13.29
N ILE A 150 -23.70 4.29 -13.22
CA ILE A 150 -22.71 3.61 -12.38
C ILE A 150 -21.30 3.92 -12.92
N ILE A 151 -21.12 3.80 -14.23
CA ILE A 151 -19.83 4.06 -14.89
C ILE A 151 -19.43 5.53 -14.73
N SER A 152 -20.35 6.47 -14.97
CA SER A 152 -20.07 7.91 -14.84
C SER A 152 -19.72 8.31 -13.40
N SER A 153 -20.39 7.71 -12.41
CA SER A 153 -20.05 7.87 -10.99
C SER A 153 -18.63 7.39 -10.67
N ILE A 154 -18.27 6.19 -11.11
CA ILE A 154 -16.94 5.61 -10.87
C ILE A 154 -15.83 6.40 -11.58
N LEU A 155 -16.05 6.81 -12.84
CA LEU A 155 -15.09 7.64 -13.57
C LEU A 155 -14.85 8.98 -12.88
N THR A 156 -15.90 9.55 -12.28
CA THR A 156 -15.82 10.80 -11.51
C THR A 156 -15.00 10.61 -10.23
N ASP A 157 -15.25 9.54 -9.47
CA ASP A 157 -14.50 9.24 -8.24
C ASP A 157 -13.00 9.03 -8.50
N LEU A 158 -12.67 8.40 -9.62
CA LEU A 158 -11.30 8.11 -10.04
C LEU A 158 -10.63 9.27 -10.77
N LYS A 159 -11.36 10.37 -11.00
CA LYS A 159 -10.91 11.53 -11.79
C LYS A 159 -10.46 11.12 -13.20
N LEU A 160 -11.21 10.23 -13.84
CA LEU A 160 -10.96 9.69 -15.19
C LEU A 160 -11.98 10.15 -16.23
N SER A 161 -12.97 10.99 -15.87
CA SER A 161 -14.05 11.40 -16.78
C SER A 161 -13.53 12.06 -18.07
N HIS A 162 -12.42 12.80 -18.00
CA HIS A 162 -11.78 13.44 -19.16
C HIS A 162 -11.02 12.47 -20.08
N LEU A 163 -10.83 11.21 -19.66
CA LEU A 163 -10.12 10.16 -20.40
C LEU A 163 -11.07 9.06 -20.89
N ALA A 164 -12.38 9.28 -20.79
CA ALA A 164 -13.40 8.27 -21.12
C ALA A 164 -13.22 7.70 -22.54
N ASP A 165 -12.87 8.54 -23.52
CA ASP A 165 -12.75 8.15 -24.94
C ASP A 165 -11.31 7.82 -25.36
N VAL A 166 -10.37 7.78 -24.41
CA VAL A 166 -8.95 7.48 -24.69
C VAL A 166 -8.73 5.98 -24.73
N LEU A 167 -7.95 5.51 -25.71
CA LEU A 167 -7.56 4.10 -25.85
C LEU A 167 -6.60 3.67 -24.73
N LEU A 168 -6.82 2.47 -24.19
CA LEU A 168 -5.99 1.92 -23.11
C LEU A 168 -4.56 1.56 -23.54
N GLY A 169 -4.39 1.11 -24.79
CA GLY A 169 -3.09 0.64 -25.30
C GLY A 169 -2.07 1.77 -25.49
N HIS A 170 -2.54 2.96 -25.87
CA HIS A 170 -1.71 4.14 -26.12
C HIS A 170 -2.45 5.39 -25.65
N GLY A 171 -1.92 6.06 -24.62
CA GLY A 171 -2.45 7.36 -24.17
C GLY A 171 -2.56 7.55 -22.67
N LEU A 172 -2.46 6.48 -21.86
CA LEU A 172 -2.54 6.59 -20.40
C LEU A 172 -1.17 6.52 -19.72
N SER A 173 -0.94 7.44 -18.79
CA SER A 173 0.14 7.33 -17.81
C SER A 173 -0.01 6.05 -16.97
N GLY A 174 1.07 5.60 -16.34
CA GLY A 174 1.03 4.46 -15.41
C GLY A 174 0.01 4.68 -14.28
N GLY A 175 -0.07 5.91 -13.76
CA GLY A 175 -1.02 6.26 -12.70
C GLY A 175 -2.48 6.20 -13.14
N GLU A 176 -2.79 6.72 -14.34
CA GLU A 176 -4.15 6.64 -14.90
C GLU A 176 -4.57 5.20 -15.16
N ARG A 177 -3.69 4.40 -15.75
CA ARG A 177 -3.92 2.97 -15.98
C ARG A 177 -4.21 2.23 -14.69
N ARG A 178 -3.45 2.54 -13.62
CA ARG A 178 -3.69 1.97 -12.30
C ARG A 178 -5.06 2.36 -11.75
N ARG A 179 -5.49 3.61 -11.94
CA ARG A 179 -6.84 4.06 -11.56
C ARG A 179 -7.93 3.33 -12.34
N VAL A 180 -7.75 3.09 -13.64
CA VAL A 180 -8.70 2.28 -14.45
C VAL A 180 -8.85 0.88 -13.87
N SER A 181 -7.73 0.21 -13.55
CA SER A 181 -7.71 -1.13 -12.96
C SER A 181 -8.45 -1.21 -11.61
N ILE A 182 -8.21 -0.22 -10.74
CA ILE A 182 -8.96 -0.07 -9.48
C ILE A 182 -10.44 0.18 -9.77
N GLY A 183 -10.77 1.03 -10.74
CA GLY A 183 -12.15 1.32 -11.09
C GLY A 183 -12.95 0.14 -11.60
N LEU A 184 -12.33 -0.70 -12.42
CA LEU A 184 -12.93 -1.95 -12.88
C LEU A 184 -13.33 -2.85 -11.70
N SER A 185 -12.50 -2.84 -10.66
CA SER A 185 -12.72 -3.58 -9.42
C SER A 185 -13.84 -2.98 -8.56
N LEU A 186 -14.15 -1.69 -8.72
CA LEU A 186 -15.22 -1.00 -7.99
C LEU A 186 -16.61 -1.15 -8.64
N LEU A 187 -16.71 -1.69 -9.86
CA LEU A 187 -17.98 -1.79 -10.59
C LEU A 187 -19.07 -2.56 -9.84
N HIS A 188 -18.73 -3.61 -9.11
CA HIS A 188 -19.69 -4.41 -8.33
C HIS A 188 -19.84 -3.93 -6.89
N ASP A 189 -19.30 -2.74 -6.57
CA ASP A 189 -19.41 -2.08 -5.27
C ASP A 189 -18.95 -2.93 -4.07
N PRO A 190 -17.69 -3.43 -4.06
CA PRO A 190 -17.19 -4.30 -3.00
C PRO A 190 -17.16 -3.59 -1.64
N ALA A 191 -17.57 -4.31 -0.60
CA ALA A 191 -17.47 -3.88 0.79
C ALA A 191 -16.02 -3.83 1.31
N VAL A 192 -15.20 -4.78 0.86
CA VAL A 192 -13.79 -4.91 1.26
C VAL A 192 -12.92 -4.86 0.01
N LEU A 193 -11.98 -3.93 -0.03
CA LEU A 193 -11.05 -3.77 -1.14
C LEU A 193 -9.65 -4.16 -0.70
N ILE A 194 -9.04 -5.11 -1.41
CA ILE A 194 -7.71 -5.63 -1.12
C ILE A 194 -6.80 -5.32 -2.31
N LEU A 195 -5.71 -4.57 -2.12
CA LEU A 195 -4.82 -4.16 -3.21
C LEU A 195 -3.38 -4.62 -2.98
N ASP A 196 -2.81 -5.33 -3.96
CA ASP A 196 -1.39 -5.68 -3.93
C ASP A 196 -0.56 -4.60 -4.63
N GLU A 197 0.33 -3.95 -3.88
CA GLU A 197 1.24 -2.88 -4.28
C GLU A 197 0.64 -1.83 -5.23
N PRO A 198 -0.43 -1.10 -4.83
CA PRO A 198 -1.11 -0.15 -5.71
C PRO A 198 -0.29 1.04 -6.17
N THR A 199 0.87 1.28 -5.56
CA THR A 199 1.79 2.37 -5.90
C THR A 199 3.06 1.88 -6.61
N SER A 200 3.15 0.59 -6.94
CA SER A 200 4.34 0.01 -7.58
C SER A 200 4.49 0.53 -9.01
N GLY A 201 5.72 0.89 -9.41
CA GLY A 201 6.01 1.39 -10.75
C GLY A 201 5.46 2.79 -11.08
N LEU A 202 4.95 3.52 -10.08
CA LEU A 202 4.45 4.90 -10.24
C LEU A 202 5.47 5.92 -9.75
N ASP A 203 5.47 7.10 -10.36
CA ASP A 203 6.17 8.26 -9.81
C ASP A 203 5.50 8.74 -8.51
N SER A 204 6.24 9.51 -7.71
CA SER A 204 5.79 9.94 -6.37
C SER A 204 4.47 10.74 -6.37
N THR A 205 4.19 11.51 -7.43
CA THR A 205 2.98 12.32 -7.53
C THR A 205 1.79 11.45 -7.93
N SER A 206 1.95 10.60 -8.93
CA SER A 206 0.90 9.66 -9.33
C SER A 206 0.55 8.68 -8.21
N ALA A 207 1.54 8.15 -7.50
CA ALA A 207 1.34 7.26 -6.36
C ALA A 207 0.53 7.94 -5.24
N PHE A 208 0.87 9.19 -4.91
CA PHE A 208 0.11 9.97 -3.92
C PHE A 208 -1.33 10.22 -4.37
N ASN A 209 -1.55 10.56 -5.64
CA ASN A 209 -2.89 10.77 -6.19
C ASN A 209 -3.76 9.50 -6.11
N VAL A 210 -3.18 8.33 -6.42
CA VAL A 210 -3.88 7.04 -6.27
C VAL A 210 -4.27 6.80 -4.82
N MET A 211 -3.36 7.03 -3.87
CA MET A 211 -3.64 6.86 -2.44
C MET A 211 -4.72 7.81 -1.92
N GLN A 212 -4.74 9.07 -2.38
CA GLN A 212 -5.77 10.04 -2.03
C GLN A 212 -7.15 9.64 -2.55
N ILE A 213 -7.22 9.09 -3.77
CA ILE A 213 -8.47 8.56 -4.33
C ILE A 213 -8.95 7.34 -3.54
N LEU A 214 -8.06 6.42 -3.20
CA LEU A 214 -8.39 5.28 -2.33
C LEU A 214 -8.91 5.73 -0.97
N LYS A 215 -8.29 6.76 -0.37
CA LYS A 215 -8.75 7.33 0.91
C LYS A 215 -10.14 7.97 0.77
N SER A 216 -10.37 8.72 -0.30
CA SER A 216 -11.68 9.31 -0.60
C SER A 216 -12.76 8.24 -0.69
N ILE A 217 -12.53 7.18 -1.49
CA ILE A 217 -13.47 6.08 -1.68
C ILE A 217 -13.71 5.31 -0.38
N CYS A 218 -12.65 5.06 0.39
CA CYS A 218 -12.71 4.39 1.69
C CYS A 218 -13.67 5.12 2.65
N VAL A 219 -13.53 6.44 2.76
CA VAL A 219 -14.35 7.27 3.66
C VAL A 219 -15.76 7.48 3.10
N SER A 220 -15.90 7.85 1.83
CA SER A 220 -17.20 8.21 1.23
C SER A 220 -18.16 7.02 1.08
N ARG A 221 -17.62 5.82 0.83
CA ARG A 221 -18.41 4.59 0.66
C ARG A 221 -18.33 3.63 1.85
N TYR A 222 -17.73 4.04 2.97
CA TYR A 222 -17.58 3.22 4.18
C TYR A 222 -16.93 1.85 3.91
N ARG A 223 -15.90 1.83 3.05
CA ARG A 223 -15.22 0.60 2.63
C ARG A 223 -14.05 0.28 3.53
N THR A 224 -13.79 -1.01 3.70
CA THR A 224 -12.57 -1.50 4.37
C THR A 224 -11.51 -1.70 3.31
N VAL A 225 -10.38 -0.99 3.44
CA VAL A 225 -9.32 -1.05 2.45
C VAL A 225 -8.07 -1.64 3.09
N VAL A 226 -7.58 -2.75 2.53
CA VAL A 226 -6.31 -3.36 2.92
C VAL A 226 -5.38 -3.32 1.71
N LEU A 227 -4.16 -2.83 1.88
CA LEU A 227 -3.21 -2.76 0.77
C LEU A 227 -1.80 -3.12 1.21
N SER A 228 -0.98 -3.66 0.31
CA SER A 228 0.45 -3.84 0.56
C SER A 228 1.25 -2.65 0.01
N ILE A 229 2.28 -2.21 0.74
CA ILE A 229 3.23 -1.21 0.22
C ILE A 229 4.66 -1.64 0.56
N HIS A 230 5.52 -1.66 -0.45
CA HIS A 230 6.92 -2.05 -0.29
C HIS A 230 7.77 -0.94 0.37
N GLN A 231 7.61 0.33 -0.03
CA GLN A 231 8.30 1.49 0.55
C GLN A 231 7.46 2.77 0.39
N PRO A 232 6.59 3.13 1.34
CA PRO A 232 5.77 4.35 1.22
C PRO A 232 6.62 5.60 1.43
N SER A 233 6.36 6.63 0.63
CA SER A 233 6.85 7.97 0.92
C SER A 233 6.08 8.60 2.08
N PHE A 234 6.67 9.63 2.70
CA PHE A 234 6.01 10.40 3.77
C PHE A 234 4.60 10.89 3.39
N LYS A 235 4.41 11.33 2.14
CA LYS A 235 3.11 11.78 1.63
C LYS A 235 2.08 10.66 1.59
N ILE A 236 2.51 9.43 1.29
CA ILE A 236 1.61 8.27 1.28
C ILE A 236 1.24 7.87 2.70
N LEU A 237 2.18 7.98 3.65
CA LEU A 237 1.94 7.67 5.06
C LEU A 237 0.84 8.52 5.69
N SER A 238 0.68 9.78 5.28
CA SER A 238 -0.42 10.63 5.78
C SER A 238 -1.80 10.20 5.30
N SER A 239 -1.90 9.30 4.33
CA SER A 239 -3.16 8.77 3.80
C SER A 239 -3.58 7.44 4.46
N ILE A 240 -2.70 6.86 5.29
CA ILE A 240 -2.88 5.54 5.90
C ILE A 240 -3.28 5.71 7.37
N ASP A 241 -4.29 4.96 7.80
CA ASP A 241 -4.80 5.03 9.18
C ASP A 241 -4.07 4.05 10.11
N LYS A 242 -3.86 2.82 9.64
CA LYS A 242 -3.19 1.75 10.38
C LYS A 242 -2.11 1.09 9.54
N ILE A 243 -1.03 0.68 10.22
CA ILE A 243 0.12 0.00 9.62
C ILE A 243 0.26 -1.37 10.29
N LEU A 244 0.32 -2.41 9.47
CA LEU A 244 0.72 -3.75 9.85
C LEU A 244 2.13 -4.00 9.31
N LEU A 245 3.12 -3.93 10.19
CA LEU A 245 4.52 -4.13 9.85
C LEU A 245 4.88 -5.61 9.97
N LEU A 246 5.29 -6.22 8.85
CA LEU A 246 5.68 -7.62 8.75
C LEU A 246 7.19 -7.78 8.54
N SER A 247 7.76 -8.78 9.20
CA SER A 247 9.13 -9.25 8.95
C SER A 247 9.20 -10.76 9.11
N LYS A 248 9.79 -11.45 8.11
CA LYS A 248 9.95 -12.92 8.10
C LYS A 248 8.65 -13.67 8.46
N GLY A 249 7.51 -13.20 7.96
CA GLY A 249 6.21 -13.83 8.20
C GLY A 249 5.57 -13.56 9.56
N SER A 250 6.16 -12.71 10.40
CA SER A 250 5.65 -12.38 11.74
C SER A 250 5.30 -10.90 11.82
N VAL A 251 4.34 -10.54 12.69
CA VAL A 251 3.99 -9.15 12.97
C VAL A 251 5.04 -8.53 13.88
N VAL A 252 5.65 -7.44 13.42
CA VAL A 252 6.57 -6.62 14.22
C VAL A 252 5.80 -5.54 14.97
N HIS A 253 4.84 -4.90 14.28
CA HIS A 253 4.04 -3.83 14.83
C HIS A 253 2.67 -3.78 14.15
N HIS A 254 1.64 -3.45 14.91
CA HIS A 254 0.30 -3.19 14.41
C HIS A 254 -0.27 -1.98 15.15
N GLY A 255 -0.61 -0.91 14.43
CA GLY A 255 -1.10 0.31 15.07
C GLY A 255 -1.13 1.51 14.12
N THR A 256 -1.35 2.69 14.70
CA THR A 256 -1.29 3.96 13.97
C THR A 256 0.15 4.39 13.71
N LEU A 257 0.35 5.37 12.84
CA LEU A 257 1.69 5.93 12.57
C LEU A 257 2.36 6.48 13.84
N SER A 258 1.60 7.11 14.75
CA SER A 258 2.11 7.60 16.04
C SER A 258 2.56 6.47 16.97
N SER A 259 1.83 5.35 16.96
CA SER A 259 2.21 4.15 17.72
C SER A 259 3.51 3.55 17.17
N LEU A 260 3.64 3.47 15.84
CA LEU A 260 4.86 3.01 15.18
C LEU A 260 6.06 3.90 15.52
N GLN A 261 5.88 5.22 15.50
CA GLN A 261 6.94 6.17 15.89
C GLN A 261 7.41 5.94 17.32
N SER A 262 6.47 5.81 18.26
CA SER A 262 6.78 5.56 19.67
C SER A 262 7.52 4.23 19.85
N PHE A 263 7.08 3.20 19.12
CA PHE A 263 7.75 1.90 19.09
C PHE A 263 9.19 2.01 18.57
N LEU A 264 9.44 2.70 17.45
CA LEU A 264 10.78 2.87 16.90
C LEU A 264 11.72 3.63 17.84
N LEU A 265 11.23 4.72 18.45
CA LEU A 265 12.00 5.51 19.41
C LEU A 265 12.36 4.70 20.66
N SER A 266 11.40 3.96 21.23
CA SER A 266 11.63 3.14 22.43
C SER A 266 12.65 2.02 22.21
N ASN A 267 12.77 1.53 20.98
CA ASN A 267 13.74 0.48 20.62
C ASN A 267 15.11 1.04 20.16
N GLY A 268 15.35 2.35 20.33
CA GLY A 268 16.66 2.96 20.07
C GLY A 268 16.99 3.17 18.60
N TYR A 269 16.00 3.13 17.70
CA TYR A 269 16.22 3.44 16.28
C TYR A 269 16.29 4.95 16.06
N PHE A 270 17.44 5.55 16.39
CA PHE A 270 17.84 6.91 16.01
C PHE A 270 18.55 6.85 14.65
N ILE A 271 18.22 7.76 13.73
CA ILE A 271 18.27 7.41 12.31
C ILE A 271 19.55 7.89 11.64
N SER A 272 20.47 6.95 11.42
CA SER A 272 21.44 7.01 10.33
C SER A 272 21.22 5.82 9.39
N GLN A 273 21.27 6.03 8.08
CA GLN A 273 21.10 4.98 7.08
C GLN A 273 22.19 3.90 7.19
N GLU A 274 23.40 4.31 7.59
CA GLU A 274 24.59 3.48 7.64
C GLU A 274 24.60 2.47 8.80
N SER A 275 23.87 2.75 9.89
CA SER A 275 23.78 1.85 11.05
C SER A 275 22.66 0.81 10.93
N MET A 276 21.80 0.92 9.92
CA MET A 276 20.60 0.09 9.78
C MET A 276 20.86 -1.14 8.91
N PRO A 277 20.48 -2.35 9.35
CA PRO A 277 20.59 -3.53 8.49
C PRO A 277 19.84 -3.33 7.16
N LYS A 278 20.37 -3.82 6.05
CA LYS A 278 19.80 -3.62 4.69
C LYS A 278 18.31 -3.97 4.58
N TYR A 279 17.86 -4.97 5.34
CA TYR A 279 16.47 -5.40 5.36
C TYR A 279 15.54 -4.50 6.20
N TRP A 280 16.10 -3.66 7.08
CA TRP A 280 15.38 -2.63 7.83
C TRP A 280 15.45 -1.25 7.18
N LEU A 281 16.28 -1.06 6.15
CA LEU A 281 16.52 0.23 5.49
C LEU A 281 15.24 0.98 5.10
N PHE A 282 14.14 0.27 4.86
CA PHE A 282 12.85 0.90 4.59
C PHE A 282 12.30 1.70 5.80
N MET A 283 12.58 1.32 7.05
CA MET A 283 12.21 2.08 8.27
C MET A 283 12.81 3.49 8.30
N HIS A 284 13.98 3.67 7.67
CA HIS A 284 14.58 4.99 7.50
C HIS A 284 13.61 5.98 6.83
N PHE A 285 12.78 5.51 5.90
CA PHE A 285 11.77 6.32 5.19
C PHE A 285 10.46 6.48 5.98
N PHE A 286 10.23 5.70 7.04
CA PHE A 286 9.06 5.84 7.90
C PHE A 286 9.20 6.94 8.95
N SER A 287 10.41 7.42 9.19
CA SER A 287 10.62 8.41 10.23
C SER A 287 10.30 9.82 9.80
N MET A 288 9.41 10.45 10.57
CA MET A 288 9.14 11.88 10.52
C MET A 288 10.39 12.72 10.80
N TYR A 289 11.29 12.25 11.67
CA TYR A 289 12.50 12.98 12.03
C TYR A 289 13.53 13.01 10.92
N LYS A 290 13.56 12.00 10.03
CA LYS A 290 14.47 12.00 8.88
C LYS A 290 14.25 13.29 8.08
N TYR A 291 13.03 13.51 7.60
CA TYR A 291 12.76 14.59 6.66
C TYR A 291 12.85 15.98 7.30
N ALA A 292 12.49 16.08 8.59
CA ALA A 292 12.68 17.31 9.34
C ALA A 292 14.16 17.62 9.57
N LEU A 293 14.96 16.60 9.91
CA LEU A 293 16.41 16.72 10.09
C LEU A 293 17.10 17.01 8.76
N ASP A 294 16.79 16.28 7.69
CA ASP A 294 17.33 16.52 6.34
C ASP A 294 17.01 17.95 5.89
N ALA A 295 15.78 18.43 6.11
CA ALA A 295 15.40 19.81 5.80
C ALA A 295 16.14 20.85 6.67
N LEU A 296 16.33 20.58 7.95
CA LEU A 296 17.13 21.43 8.85
C LEU A 296 18.58 21.47 8.38
N LEU A 297 19.18 20.32 8.10
CA LEU A 297 20.56 20.20 7.62
C LEU A 297 20.74 20.92 6.28
N ILE A 298 19.81 20.76 5.33
CA ILE A 298 19.84 21.49 4.05
C ILE A 298 19.71 23.00 4.27
N ASN A 299 18.87 23.44 5.21
CA ASN A 299 18.68 24.88 5.45
C ASN A 299 19.87 25.52 6.17
N GLU A 300 20.46 24.82 7.13
CA GLU A 300 21.65 25.26 7.89
C GLU A 300 22.92 25.17 7.04
N TYR A 301 23.22 23.99 6.51
CA TYR A 301 24.49 23.71 5.82
C TYR A 301 24.47 24.04 4.33
N GLY A 302 23.29 24.20 3.72
CA GLY A 302 23.18 24.62 2.31
C GLY A 302 23.60 26.07 2.05
N CYS A 303 23.78 26.89 3.09
CA CYS A 303 24.42 28.22 2.97
C CYS A 303 25.92 28.19 3.31
N LEU A 304 26.40 27.10 3.92
CA LEU A 304 27.75 26.95 4.47
C LEU A 304 28.59 25.98 3.62
N VAL A 305 28.20 25.77 2.37
CA VAL A 305 28.76 24.77 1.45
C VAL A 305 30.27 24.93 1.30
N SER A 306 30.76 26.16 1.18
CA SER A 306 32.19 26.50 1.12
C SER A 306 32.78 26.94 2.47
N THR A 307 31.97 26.99 3.53
CA THR A 307 32.42 27.44 4.85
C THR A 307 32.99 26.26 5.60
N CYS A 308 34.22 26.41 6.09
CA CYS A 308 34.86 25.40 6.89
C CYS A 308 34.28 25.37 8.31
N LEU A 309 33.74 24.21 8.71
CA LEU A 309 33.10 23.99 10.00
C LEU A 309 34.08 23.43 11.04
N MET A 310 35.09 22.67 10.58
CA MET A 310 36.16 22.14 11.43
C MET A 310 37.52 22.33 10.79
N TRP A 311 38.45 22.89 11.55
CA TRP A 311 39.83 23.15 11.16
C TRP A 311 40.78 22.19 11.90
N TYR A 312 41.87 21.78 11.26
CA TYR A 312 42.98 21.12 11.98
C TYR A 312 43.74 22.13 12.85
N GLU A 313 44.39 21.64 13.92
CA GLU A 313 44.97 22.44 15.01
C GLU A 313 45.90 23.60 14.56
N GLU A 314 45.78 24.68 15.34
CA GLU A 314 46.49 25.98 15.44
C GLU A 314 46.82 26.83 14.19
N ASP A 315 47.04 26.29 12.99
CA ASP A 315 47.52 27.11 11.85
C ASP A 315 46.45 27.47 10.79
N LYS A 316 45.18 27.06 10.99
CA LYS A 316 43.99 27.37 10.16
C LYS A 316 44.18 27.23 8.63
N LYS A 317 45.07 26.34 8.17
CA LYS A 317 45.38 26.19 6.73
C LYS A 317 44.64 25.05 6.04
N GLU A 318 44.13 24.08 6.79
CA GLU A 318 43.48 22.89 6.21
C GLU A 318 42.11 22.66 6.82
N CYS A 319 41.09 22.67 5.96
CA CYS A 319 39.71 22.44 6.35
C CYS A 319 39.40 20.94 6.34
N MET A 320 38.90 20.41 7.46
CA MET A 320 38.52 19.00 7.58
C MET A 320 37.11 18.70 7.08
N VAL A 321 36.15 19.59 7.39
CA VAL A 321 34.73 19.38 7.08
C VAL A 321 34.11 20.72 6.71
N THR A 322 33.55 20.78 5.52
CA THR A 322 32.72 21.90 5.03
C THR A 322 31.23 21.57 5.16
N GLY A 323 30.37 22.57 4.99
CA GLY A 323 28.93 22.31 4.87
C GLY A 323 28.58 21.37 3.71
N ALA A 324 29.36 21.38 2.62
CA ALA A 324 29.21 20.44 1.51
C ALA A 324 29.44 18.99 1.97
N ASP A 325 30.49 18.76 2.76
CA ASP A 325 30.86 17.42 3.24
C ASP A 325 29.79 16.87 4.19
N VAL A 326 29.21 17.72 5.05
CA VAL A 326 28.11 17.33 5.96
C VAL A 326 26.87 16.91 5.17
N LEU A 327 26.53 17.64 4.10
CA LEU A 327 25.41 17.29 3.23
C LEU A 327 25.70 16.01 2.43
N GLN A 328 26.90 15.87 1.88
CA GLN A 328 27.31 14.73 1.07
C GLN A 328 27.37 13.43 1.88
N GLN A 329 27.85 13.48 3.13
CA GLN A 329 27.86 12.32 4.04
C GLN A 329 26.44 11.81 4.36
N ARG A 330 25.43 12.67 4.26
CA ARG A 330 24.02 12.32 4.47
C ARG A 330 23.27 12.06 3.16
N GLY A 331 23.95 12.13 2.00
CA GLY A 331 23.34 11.97 0.68
C GLY A 331 22.36 13.09 0.32
N LEU A 332 22.57 14.29 0.88
CA LEU A 332 21.75 15.48 0.66
C LEU A 332 22.47 16.46 -0.28
N ASP A 333 21.71 17.26 -1.02
CA ASP A 333 22.22 18.24 -1.99
C ASP A 333 21.62 19.62 -1.69
N GLU A 334 22.42 20.67 -1.81
CA GLU A 334 22.02 22.07 -1.66
C GLU A 334 20.83 22.45 -2.57
N ARG A 335 20.73 21.81 -3.74
CA ARG A 335 19.67 22.07 -4.73
C ARG A 335 18.28 21.70 -4.24
N GLN A 336 18.19 20.90 -3.17
CA GLN A 336 16.94 20.46 -2.56
C GLN A 336 16.37 21.47 -1.55
N ARG A 337 17.06 22.61 -1.35
CA ARG A 337 16.62 23.68 -0.46
C ARG A 337 15.30 24.31 -0.94
N ARG A 338 14.25 24.20 -0.12
CA ARG A 338 12.99 24.92 -0.32
C ARG A 338 13.04 26.28 0.35
N VAL A 339 13.30 27.33 -0.41
CA VAL A 339 13.23 28.72 0.07
C VAL A 339 11.78 29.20 0.00
N SER A 340 11.17 29.55 1.15
CA SER A 340 9.95 30.37 1.13
C SER A 340 10.33 31.77 0.65
N ARG A 341 10.21 32.01 -0.67
CA ARG A 341 10.30 33.38 -1.20
C ARG A 341 9.09 34.15 -0.69
N SER A 342 9.27 34.92 0.37
CA SER A 342 8.32 35.99 0.73
C SER A 342 8.30 36.96 -0.45
N LYS A 343 7.18 37.04 -1.16
CA LYS A 343 6.95 38.09 -2.16
C LYS A 343 6.94 39.42 -1.40
N LYS A 344 8.00 40.21 -1.56
CA LYS A 344 7.93 41.65 -1.33
C LYS A 344 7.18 42.30 -2.48
#